data_AF-A0A0T9QI62-F1
#
_entry.id   AF-A0A0T9QI62-F1
#
_cell.length_a   1.000
_cell.length_b   1.000
_cell.length_c   1.000
_cell.angle_alpha   90.00
_cell.angle_beta   90.00
_cell.angle_gamma   90.00
#
_symmetry.space_group_name_H-M   'P 1'
#
loop_
_entity.id
_entity.type
_entity.pdbx_description
1 polymer ?
#
loop_
_entity_poly.entity_id
_entity_poly.type
_entity_poly.pdbx_seq_one_letter_code
_entity_poly.pdbx_strand_id
1 'polypeptide(L)' 'MSTQTQLSEIQCLLRNLIRTGVVIEVDTDGALCRVETGEIQTDWLNWLTRRAGRSHDGWAPSLDEQV' A
#
# COMPACT_ATOMS: atom_id res chain seq x y z
N MET A 1 10.57 0.69 -28.13
CA MET A 1 10.59 -0.56 -27.32
C MET A 1 10.04 -1.69 -28.16
N SER A 2 10.58 -2.90 -28.06
CA SER A 2 9.98 -4.07 -28.71
C SER A 2 8.68 -4.46 -27.98
N THR A 3 7.74 -5.05 -28.71
CA THR A 3 6.47 -5.54 -28.14
C THR A 3 6.70 -6.49 -26.97
N GLN A 4 7.76 -7.30 -27.02
CA GLN A 4 8.13 -8.22 -25.94
C GLN A 4 8.50 -7.48 -24.64
N THR A 5 9.25 -6.38 -24.72
CA THR A 5 9.56 -5.56 -23.55
C THR A 5 8.29 -4.94 -22.97
N GLN A 6 7.40 -4.42 -23.83
CA GLN A 6 6.13 -3.83 -23.37
C GLN A 6 5.24 -4.85 -22.64
N LEU A 7 5.12 -6.07 -23.17
CA LEU A 7 4.35 -7.14 -22.52
C LEU A 7 4.93 -7.52 -21.15
N SER A 8 6.26 -7.56 -21.03
CA SER A 8 6.94 -7.90 -19.77
C SER A 8 6.71 -6.81 -18.71
N GLU A 9 6.79 -5.54 -19.11
CA GLU A 9 6.50 -4.40 -18.22
C GLU A 9 5.03 -4.40 -17.75
N ILE A 10 4.08 -4.62 -18.67
CA ILE A 10 2.65 -4.71 -18.30
C ILE A 10 2.43 -5.84 -17.30
N GLN A 11 3.07 -7.00 -17.48
CA GLN A 11 2.97 -8.10 -16.51
C GLN A 11 3.54 -7.71 -15.14
N CYS A 12 4.64 -6.97 -15.09
CA CYS A 12 5.21 -6.47 -13.83
C CYS A 12 4.25 -5.50 -13.13
N LEU A 13 3.67 -4.54 -13.87
CA LEU A 13 2.69 -3.59 -13.34
C LEU A 13 1.43 -4.30 -12.84
N LEU A 14 0.91 -5.27 -13.59
CA LEU A 14 -0.26 -6.06 -13.20
C LEU A 14 -0.02 -6.84 -11.91
N ARG A 15 1.17 -7.44 -11.73
CA ARG A 15 1.52 -8.15 -10.49
C ARG A 15 1.67 -7.23 -9.29
N ASN A 16 2.06 -5.98 -9.51
CA ASN A 16 2.22 -4.99 -8.44
C ASN A 16 0.96 -4.17 -8.15
N LEU A 17 -0.12 -4.35 -8.93
CA LEU A 17 -1.36 -3.60 -8.80
C LEU A 17 -2.08 -3.88 -7.48
N ILE A 18 -2.09 -5.14 -7.04
CA ILE A 18 -2.66 -5.56 -5.76
C ILE A 18 -1.65 -6.50 -5.10
N ARG A 19 -1.22 -6.14 -3.89
CA ARG A 19 -0.24 -6.89 -3.11
C ARG A 19 -0.69 -6.93 -1.67
N THR A 20 -0.44 -8.06 -1.02
CA THR A 20 -0.63 -8.21 0.43
C THR A 20 0.69 -7.94 1.14
N GLY A 21 0.63 -7.38 2.34
CA GLY A 21 1.81 -7.11 3.13
C GLY A 21 1.54 -7.01 4.62
N VAL A 22 2.53 -6.54 5.36
CA VAL A 22 2.47 -6.33 6.81
C VAL A 22 2.87 -4.90 7.13
N VAL A 23 2.12 -4.24 8.00
CA VAL A 23 2.40 -2.88 8.44
C VAL A 23 3.65 -2.85 9.31
N ILE A 24 4.66 -2.08 8.88
CA ILE A 24 5.97 -1.98 9.54
C ILE A 24 6.20 -0.64 10.26
N GLU A 25 5.53 0.43 9.82
CA GLU A 25 5.59 1.76 10.45
C GLU A 25 4.25 2.48 10.30
N VAL A 26 3.88 3.29 11.30
CA VAL A 26 2.62 4.05 11.33
C VAL A 26 2.89 5.47 11.81
N ASP A 27 2.49 6.45 11.00
CA ASP A 27 2.42 7.88 11.33
C ASP A 27 0.95 8.28 11.50
N THR A 28 0.55 8.45 12.75
CA THR A 28 -0.82 8.82 13.11
C THR A 28 -1.14 10.29 12.83
N ASP A 29 -0.14 11.17 12.83
CA ASP A 29 -0.34 12.59 12.57
C ASP A 29 -0.54 12.85 11.08
N GLY A 30 0.21 12.13 10.24
CA GLY A 30 0.10 12.16 8.78
C GLY A 30 -1.02 11.30 8.21
N ALA A 31 -1.60 10.38 8.99
CA ALA A 31 -2.50 9.31 8.52
C ALA A 31 -1.85 8.38 7.47
N LEU A 32 -0.58 8.04 7.68
CA LEU A 32 0.25 7.27 6.75
C LEU A 32 0.81 6.01 7.40
N CYS A 33 0.92 4.92 6.64
CA CYS A 33 1.62 3.71 7.06
C CYS A 33 2.61 3.25 5.98
N ARG A 34 3.63 2.51 6.41
CA ARG A 34 4.53 1.77 5.52
C ARG A 34 4.22 0.29 5.64
N VAL A 35 4.24 -0.39 4.51
CA VAL A 35 3.92 -1.82 4.40
C VAL A 35 5.11 -2.54 3.79
N GLU A 36 5.49 -3.66 4.38
CA GLU A 36 6.41 -4.61 3.77
C GLU A 36 5.62 -5.65 2.96
N THR A 37 5.96 -5.79 1.68
CA THR A 37 5.35 -6.77 0.76
C THR A 37 6.45 -7.52 0.02
N GLY A 38 6.75 -8.73 0.48
CA GLY A 38 7.90 -9.50 -0.02
C GLY A 38 9.19 -8.81 0.37
N GLU A 39 10.06 -8.51 -0.60
CA GLU A 39 11.35 -7.82 -0.37
C GLU A 39 11.25 -6.29 -0.53
N ILE A 40 10.02 -5.76 -0.64
CA ILE A 40 9.78 -4.33 -0.86
C ILE A 40 9.17 -3.71 0.40
N GLN A 41 9.80 -2.66 0.90
CA GLN A 41 9.18 -1.74 1.85
C GLN A 41 8.65 -0.53 1.08
N THR A 42 7.38 -0.21 1.28
CA THR A 42 6.78 0.94 0.62
C THR A 42 7.31 2.26 1.19
N ASP A 43 7.13 3.33 0.42
CA ASP A 43 7.10 4.68 0.98
C ASP A 43 5.83 4.85 1.85
N TRP A 44 5.63 6.03 2.41
CA TRP A 44 4.43 6.37 3.17
C TRP A 44 3.17 6.32 2.29
N LEU A 45 2.22 5.47 2.66
CA LEU A 45 0.94 5.29 1.99
C LEU A 45 -0.20 5.70 2.91
N ASN A 46 -1.26 6.28 2.33
CA ASN A 46 -2.51 6.44 3.07
C ASN A 46 -3.15 5.07 3.31
N TRP A 47 -3.62 4.81 4.54
CA TRP A 47 -4.49 3.67 4.78
C TRP A 47 -5.96 4.04 4.49
N LEU A 48 -6.78 3.04 4.20
CA LEU A 48 -8.22 3.22 4.02
C LEU A 48 -8.91 3.28 5.38
N THR A 49 -9.81 4.24 5.55
CA THR A 49 -10.75 4.31 6.68
C THR A 49 -12.17 4.03 6.19
N ARG A 50 -13.11 3.76 7.11
CA ARG A 50 -14.50 3.44 6.73
C ARG A 50 -15.20 4.66 6.14
N ARG A 51 -14.85 5.88 6.55
CA ARG A 51 -15.40 7.15 6.06
C ARG A 51 -14.35 8.27 6.14
N ALA A 52 -14.15 8.97 5.02
CA ALA A 52 -13.27 10.15 4.92
C ALA A 52 -14.02 11.39 4.35
N GLY A 53 -15.32 11.51 4.63
CA GLY A 53 -16.18 12.59 4.14
C GLY A 53 -16.54 13.60 5.24
N ARG A 54 -17.77 14.14 5.18
CA ARG A 54 -18.31 15.03 6.25
C ARG A 54 -18.31 14.36 7.62
N SER A 55 -18.64 13.08 7.64
CA SER A 55 -18.35 12.21 8.77
C SER A 55 -17.02 11.53 8.48
N HIS A 56 -16.12 11.60 9.45
CA HIS A 56 -14.83 10.93 9.40
C HIS A 56 -14.73 9.96 10.57
N ASP A 57 -13.97 8.91 10.37
CA ASP A 57 -13.48 8.04 11.44
C ASP A 57 -11.99 7.78 11.24
N GLY A 58 -11.29 7.64 12.36
CA GLY A 58 -9.87 7.35 12.39
C GLY A 58 -9.64 6.08 13.19
N TRP A 59 -9.13 5.06 12.53
CA TRP A 59 -8.59 3.87 13.17
C TRP A 59 -7.28 3.55 12.46
N ALA A 60 -6.17 3.94 13.09
CA ALA A 60 -4.86 3.65 12.53
C ALA A 60 -4.60 2.14 12.56
N PRO A 61 -3.97 1.58 11.51
CA PRO A 61 -3.54 0.19 11.53
C PRO A 61 -2.52 -0.04 12.63
N SER A 62 -2.44 -1.28 13.11
CA SER A 62 -1.43 -1.67 14.10
C SER A 62 -0.15 -2.13 13.41
N LEU A 63 0.98 -2.02 14.11
CA LEU A 63 2.19 -2.72 13.69
C LEU A 63 1.91 -4.23 13.61
N ASP A 64 2.54 -4.89 12.64
CA ASP A 64 2.37 -6.32 12.34
C ASP A 64 0.97 -6.73 11.83
N GLU A 65 0.08 -5.78 11.55
CA GLU A 65 -1.21 -6.05 10.92
C GLU A 65 -1.04 -6.43 9.45
N GLN A 66 -1.70 -7.51 9.01
CA GLN A 66 -1.71 -7.93 7.61
C GLN A 66 -2.73 -7.11 6.80
N VAL A 67 -2.31 -6.58 5.65
CA VAL A 67 -3.11 -5.74 4.75
C VAL A 67 -3.04 -6.16 3.30
#